data_AF-A0A1Q6R0W2-F1
#
_entry.id   AF-A0A1Q6R0W2-F1
#
_cell.length_a   1.000
_cell.length_b   1.000
_cell.length_c   1.000
_cell.angle_alpha   90.00
_cell.angle_beta   90.00
_cell.angle_gamma   90.00
#
_symmetry.space_group_name_H-M   'P 1'
#
loop_
_entity.id
_entity.type
_entity.pdbx_description
1 polymer ?
#
loop_
_entity_poly.entity_id
_entity_poly.type
_entity_poly.pdbx_seq_one_letter_code
_entity_poly.pdbx_strand_id
1 'polypeptide(L)' 'MLFRKNIDPRCAYCAKGSRINDEQVVCVKRGVVPASDHCGAFSYDPLKRVPPRPMKLDATQLTEDDFKL' A
#
# COMPACT_ATOMS: atom_id res chain seq x y z
N MET A 1 11.07 4.78 13.39
CA MET A 1 9.73 5.28 12.98
C MET A 1 9.08 4.23 12.10
N LEU A 2 7.84 3.83 12.40
CA LEU A 2 7.11 2.73 11.74
C LEU A 2 6.79 3.00 10.24
N PHE A 3 6.83 4.25 9.79
CA PHE A 3 6.54 4.64 8.41
C PHE A 3 7.77 5.23 7.74
N ARG A 4 8.13 4.73 6.56
CA ARG A 4 9.25 5.25 5.77
C ARG A 4 8.96 6.71 5.40
N LYS A 5 9.87 7.63 5.78
CA LYS A 5 9.74 9.07 5.49
C LYS A 5 9.99 9.42 4.02
N ASN A 6 10.89 8.70 3.36
CA ASN A 6 11.27 8.94 1.97
C ASN A 6 10.66 7.85 1.09
N ILE A 7 9.50 8.14 0.52
CA ILE A 7 8.87 7.31 -0.50
C ILE A 7 8.66 8.13 -1.76
N ASP A 8 8.67 7.44 -2.89
CA ASP A 8 8.26 8.02 -4.17
C ASP A 8 6.78 8.41 -4.08
N PRO A 9 6.42 9.70 -4.26
CA PRO A 9 5.04 10.14 -4.18
C PRO A 9 4.23 9.52 -5.33
N ARG A 10 3.09 8.91 -5.01
CA ARG A 10 2.20 8.32 -6.01
C ARG A 10 0.75 8.62 -5.67
N CYS A 11 -0.04 9.01 -6.66
CA CYS A 11 -1.49 9.27 -6.54
C CYS A 11 -2.23 8.07 -5.95
N ALA A 12 -1.76 6.85 -6.21
CA ALA A 12 -2.17 5.61 -5.56
C ALA A 12 -2.25 5.68 -4.02
N TYR A 13 -1.35 6.44 -3.39
CA TYR A 13 -1.20 6.55 -1.94
C TYR A 13 -1.60 7.94 -1.43
N CYS A 14 -2.25 8.74 -2.27
CA CYS A 14 -2.64 10.08 -1.87
C CYS A 14 -3.92 10.04 -1.02
N ALA A 15 -3.93 10.67 0.15
CA ALA A 15 -5.12 10.82 1.01
C ALA A 15 -6.32 11.42 0.24
N LYS A 16 -6.05 12.30 -0.72
CA LYS A 16 -7.05 13.04 -1.52
C LYS A 16 -7.54 12.29 -2.77
N GLY A 17 -6.97 11.13 -3.09
CA GLY A 17 -7.30 10.36 -4.29
C GLY A 17 -8.07 9.09 -3.98
N SER A 18 -9.08 8.74 -4.78
CA SER A 18 -9.81 7.47 -4.66
C SER A 18 -9.42 6.54 -5.81
N ARG A 19 -8.93 5.34 -5.50
CA ARG A 19 -8.58 4.35 -6.53
C ARG A 19 -9.83 3.87 -7.26
N ILE A 20 -9.76 3.83 -8.59
CA ILE A 20 -10.80 3.24 -9.46
C ILE A 20 -10.42 1.78 -9.74
N ASN A 21 -9.16 1.58 -10.11
CA ASN A 21 -8.54 0.29 -10.39
C ASN A 21 -7.04 0.39 -10.04
N ASP A 22 -6.23 -0.58 -10.46
CA ASP A 22 -4.79 -0.59 -10.16
C ASP A 22 -3.99 0.48 -10.92
N GLU A 23 -4.54 1.02 -12.00
CA GLU A 23 -3.86 1.95 -12.89
C GLU A 23 -4.35 3.41 -12.76
N GLN A 24 -5.54 3.63 -12.23
CA GLN A 24 -6.22 4.94 -12.24
C GLN A 24 -6.76 5.34 -10.87
N VAL A 25 -6.66 6.64 -10.60
CA VAL A 25 -7.11 7.28 -9.36
C VAL A 25 -7.92 8.53 -9.71
N VAL A 26 -9.07 8.72 -9.07
CA VAL A 26 -9.80 10.00 -9.10
C VAL A 26 -9.17 10.94 -8.09
N CYS A 27 -8.49 11.98 -8.58
CA CYS A 27 -7.99 13.08 -7.79
C CYS A 27 -9.02 14.21 -7.75
N VAL A 28 -9.37 14.70 -6.55
CA VAL A 28 -10.29 15.83 -6.37
C VAL A 28 -9.84 17.10 -7.13
N LYS A 29 -8.53 17.26 -7.39
CA LYS A 29 -7.98 18.44 -8.06
C LYS A 29 -7.71 18.27 -9.57
N ARG A 30 -7.41 17.05 -10.03
CA ARG A 30 -6.92 16.79 -11.39
C ARG A 30 -7.83 15.85 -12.20
N GLY A 31 -8.91 15.33 -11.60
CA GLY A 31 -9.75 14.33 -12.23
C GLY A 31 -9.11 12.94 -12.23
N VAL A 32 -9.36 12.15 -13.28
CA VAL A 32 -8.78 10.80 -13.43
C VAL A 32 -7.32 10.92 -13.83
N VAL A 33 -6.43 10.37 -13.02
CA VAL A 33 -4.98 10.38 -13.24
C VAL A 33 -4.39 8.97 -13.09
N PRO A 34 -3.22 8.68 -13.70
CA PRO A 34 -2.52 7.43 -13.45
C PRO A 34 -2.17 7.25 -11.96
N ALA A 35 -2.27 6.02 -11.46
CA ALA A 35 -1.95 5.68 -10.08
C ALA A 35 -0.47 5.90 -9.74
N SER A 36 0.41 5.82 -10.74
CA SER A 36 1.85 6.11 -10.67
C SER A 36 2.20 7.59 -10.74
N ASP A 37 1.27 8.47 -11.13
CA ASP A 37 1.52 9.92 -11.24
C ASP A 37 1.63 10.57 -9.84
N HIS A 38 2.05 11.82 -9.78
CA HIS A 38 2.00 12.64 -8.56
C HIS A 38 1.73 14.10 -8.89
N CYS A 39 1.41 14.88 -7.85
CA CYS A 39 1.28 16.33 -7.96
C CYS A 39 1.83 17.00 -6.71
N GLY A 40 2.11 18.30 -6.78
CA GLY A 40 2.60 19.07 -5.62
C GLY A 40 1.63 19.11 -4.43
N ALA A 41 0.36 18.75 -4.63
CA ALA A 41 -0.64 18.64 -3.55
C ALA A 41 -0.72 17.25 -2.91
N PHE A 42 0.21 16.34 -3.25
CA PHE A 42 0.29 14.99 -2.70
C PHE A 42 0.34 15.01 -1.17
N SER A 43 -0.38 14.06 -0.56
CA SER A 43 -0.40 13.84 0.89
C SER A 43 -0.46 12.34 1.11
N TYR A 44 0.57 11.79 1.75
CA TYR A 44 0.68 10.34 1.91
C TYR A 44 -0.35 9.80 2.91
N ASP A 45 -1.07 8.77 2.51
CA ASP A 45 -1.99 8.00 3.35
C ASP A 45 -1.43 6.57 3.57
N PRO A 46 -0.92 6.26 4.78
CA PRO A 46 -0.37 4.94 5.09
C PRO A 46 -1.38 3.80 4.95
N LEU A 47 -2.68 4.06 5.13
CA LEU A 47 -3.72 3.03 5.10
C LEU A 47 -4.03 2.54 3.68
N LYS A 48 -3.68 3.34 2.66
CA LYS A 48 -3.83 2.93 1.25
C LYS A 48 -2.76 1.94 0.79
N ARG A 49 -1.76 1.67 1.62
CA ARG A 49 -0.76 0.65 1.34
C ARG A 49 -1.26 -0.70 1.84
N VAL A 50 -1.63 -1.57 0.90
CA VAL A 50 -1.97 -2.96 1.21
C VAL A 50 -0.67 -3.79 1.20
N PRO A 51 -0.23 -4.37 2.33
CA PRO A 51 0.89 -5.30 2.34
C PRO A 51 0.59 -6.52 1.46
N PRO A 52 1.60 -7.15 0.86
CA PRO A 52 1.39 -8.44 0.20
C PRO A 52 0.78 -9.42 1.21
N ARG A 53 -0.10 -10.31 0.73
CA ARG A 53 -0.69 -11.32 1.60
C ARG A 53 0.42 -12.12 2.29
N PRO A 54 0.32 -12.35 3.61
CA PRO A 54 1.31 -13.15 4.30
C PRO A 54 1.39 -14.53 3.65
N MET A 55 2.59 -15.09 3.64
CA MET A 55 2.82 -16.44 3.13
C MET A 55 1.93 -17.42 3.90
N LYS A 56 1.35 -18.38 3.19
CA LYS A 56 0.62 -19.47 3.85
C LYS A 56 1.61 -20.25 4.71
N LEU A 57 1.22 -20.52 5.96
CA LEU A 57 1.98 -21.40 6.83
C LEU A 57 1.88 -22.83 6.29
N ASP A 58 3.00 -23.44 5.96
CA ASP A 58 3.08 -24.86 5.59
C ASP A 58 3.10 -25.71 6.85
N ALA A 59 1.91 -26.08 7.34
CA ALA A 59 1.74 -26.85 8.57
C ALA A 59 2.26 -28.29 8.50
N THR A 60 2.63 -28.78 7.31
CA THR A 60 3.17 -30.14 7.10
C THR A 60 4.62 -30.29 7.56
N GLN A 61 5.36 -29.19 7.70
CA GLN A 61 6.77 -29.19 8.12
C GLN A 61 6.95 -28.87 9.61
N LEU A 62 5.85 -28.56 10.31
CA LEU A 62 5.88 -28.20 11.73
C LEU A 62 5.87 -29.47 12.59
N THR A 63 6.80 -29.54 13.54
CA THR A 63 6.94 -30.61 14.53
C THR A 63 6.52 -30.11 15.91
N GLU A 64 6.19 -31.01 16.83
CA GLU A 64 5.82 -30.61 18.20
C GLU A 64 6.92 -29.83 18.93
N ASP A 65 8.19 -30.04 18.57
CA ASP A 65 9.33 -29.34 19.15
C ASP A 65 9.37 -27.85 18.73
N ASP A 66 8.77 -27.48 17.60
CA ASP A 66 8.64 -26.07 17.17
C ASP A 66 7.70 -25.25 18.06
N PHE A 67 6.94 -25.91 18.95
CA PHE A 67 5.97 -25.29 19.86
C PHE A 67 6.38 -25.36 21.33
N LYS A 68 7.55 -25.93 21.64
CA LYS A 68 8.08 -25.98 23.01
C LYS A 68 8.91 -24.72 23.28
N LEU A 69 8.74 -24.17 24.48
CA LEU A 69 9.33 -22.90 24.92
C LEU A 69 10.72 -23.09 25.53
#